data_AF-A0A8C5R9D2-F1
#
_entry.id   AF-A0A8C5R9D2-F1
#
_cell.length_a   1.000
_cell.length_b   1.000
_cell.length_c   1.000
_cell.angle_alpha   90.00
_cell.angle_beta   90.00
_cell.angle_gamma   90.00
#
_symmetry.space_group_name_H-M   'P 1'
#
loop_
_entity.id
_entity.type
_entity.pdbx_description
1 polymer ?
#
loop_
_entity_poly.entity_id
_entity_poly.type
_entity_poly.pdbx_seq_one_letter_code
_entity_poly.pdbx_strand_id
1 'polypeptide(L)'
;MVMGNHSAGKSSFINWYVEEHIQRTGVAIETQGFTFITSGKKRESLTGNATLHLYPHFQILQNFKGVPEYLSTEICTSKQKQFPLITFLDTPGLVDGDMKYPFDVEGALIWFGQLCDLILVFFDPMGQALCKRTLNIVEKISEEHGDKLHFYLSKADEAGLEGDRQRVLMQIVQELCKRPGLNKCGFDMPTIYIPNPNRPSRCVNHIEAVCRTIEKTISQTVQHTLNALERDCRLIEEATQHLLEDDNEARNSNFHAFFRGILLGIAGCLLPIFLLLALLFCTTFAHELWTLVLGEKQIQTLELYTQPVASIWRLVPEDQTFTVCFGLLFLSILFLLLASYILRMKPTLSKKQKRQLEDRRDYVLDEVLAKKRKLYEEYLRQSIGEQDLS
;
A
#
# COMPACT_ATOMS: atom_id res chain seq x y z
N MET A 1 -5.76 -7.83 -19.45
CA MET A 1 -5.85 -9.30 -19.53
C MET A 1 -6.78 -9.71 -20.67
N VAL A 2 -6.43 -10.76 -21.41
CA VAL A 2 -7.30 -11.34 -22.45
C VAL A 2 -7.66 -12.76 -22.03
N MET A 3 -8.94 -13.02 -21.79
CA MET A 3 -9.45 -14.31 -21.32
C MET A 3 -10.60 -14.81 -22.18
N GLY A 4 -10.95 -16.08 -22.02
CA GLY A 4 -11.98 -16.72 -22.83
C GLY A 4 -11.79 -18.21 -22.91
N ASN A 5 -12.79 -18.89 -23.46
CA ASN A 5 -12.77 -20.33 -23.63
C ASN A 5 -11.61 -20.80 -24.53
N HIS A 6 -11.40 -22.10 -24.56
CA HIS A 6 -10.44 -22.72 -25.43
C HIS A 6 -10.68 -22.32 -26.90
N SER A 7 -9.61 -21.97 -27.60
CA SER A 7 -9.64 -21.50 -28.99
C SER A 7 -10.39 -20.19 -29.28
N ALA A 8 -10.76 -19.37 -28.28
CA ALA A 8 -11.42 -18.06 -28.47
C ALA A 8 -10.64 -16.98 -29.26
N GLY A 9 -9.45 -17.29 -29.79
CA GLY A 9 -8.64 -16.32 -30.55
C GLY A 9 -7.89 -15.29 -29.70
N LYS A 10 -7.66 -15.56 -28.40
CA LYS A 10 -6.91 -14.69 -27.47
C LYS A 10 -5.50 -14.34 -27.99
N SER A 11 -4.66 -15.36 -28.20
CA SER A 11 -3.30 -15.21 -28.69
C SER A 11 -3.26 -14.63 -30.12
N SER A 12 -4.22 -15.00 -30.96
CA SER A 12 -4.35 -14.45 -32.32
C SER A 12 -4.65 -12.95 -32.29
N PHE A 13 -5.51 -12.50 -31.39
CA PHE A 13 -5.82 -11.08 -31.21
C PHE A 13 -4.60 -10.29 -30.76
N ILE A 14 -3.81 -10.83 -29.83
CA ILE A 14 -2.59 -10.15 -29.35
C ILE A 14 -1.56 -10.04 -30.49
N ASN A 15 -1.32 -11.12 -31.23
CA ASN A 15 -0.43 -11.08 -32.40
C ASN A 15 -0.91 -10.04 -33.44
N TRP A 16 -2.22 -9.97 -33.70
CA TRP A 16 -2.81 -8.97 -34.59
C TRP A 16 -2.65 -7.53 -34.06
N TYR A 17 -2.89 -7.31 -32.77
CA TYR A 17 -2.79 -5.98 -32.17
C TYR A 17 -1.35 -5.46 -32.24
N VAL A 18 -0.39 -6.33 -31.91
CA VAL A 18 1.04 -5.99 -31.89
C VAL A 18 1.66 -6.02 -33.31
N GLU A 19 0.97 -6.62 -34.29
CA GLU A 19 1.43 -6.84 -35.66
C GLU A 19 2.76 -7.62 -35.73
N GLU A 20 2.95 -8.52 -34.77
CA GLU A 20 4.11 -9.39 -34.68
C GLU A 20 3.65 -10.81 -34.29
N HIS A 21 4.29 -11.84 -34.85
CA HIS A 21 4.01 -13.22 -34.49
C HIS A 21 4.77 -13.60 -33.21
N ILE A 22 4.09 -13.48 -32.08
CA ILE A 22 4.64 -13.69 -30.73
C ILE A 22 4.23 -15.07 -30.23
N GLN A 23 2.92 -15.27 -30.07
CA GLN A 23 2.35 -16.52 -29.59
C GLN A 23 2.09 -17.48 -30.74
N ARG A 24 2.32 -18.78 -30.53
CA ARG A 24 1.92 -19.81 -31.49
C ARG A 24 0.40 -19.96 -31.46
N THR A 25 -0.24 -19.86 -32.62
CA THR A 25 -1.69 -20.01 -32.75
C THR A 25 -2.04 -21.39 -33.32
N GLY A 26 -3.13 -22.00 -32.85
CA GLY A 26 -3.70 -23.22 -33.46
C GLY A 26 -3.42 -24.54 -32.73
N VAL A 27 -2.62 -24.55 -31.66
CA VAL A 27 -2.38 -25.75 -30.84
C VAL A 27 -2.91 -25.55 -29.42
N ALA A 28 -3.93 -26.34 -29.08
CA ALA A 28 -4.66 -26.34 -27.81
C ALA A 28 -3.79 -26.58 -26.55
N ILE A 29 -2.76 -27.42 -26.70
CA ILE A 29 -2.05 -28.05 -25.59
C ILE A 29 -0.94 -27.15 -25.04
N GLU A 30 -0.51 -26.13 -25.77
CA GLU A 30 0.66 -25.31 -25.40
C GLU A 30 0.32 -24.16 -24.42
N THR A 31 -0.89 -23.61 -24.44
CA THR A 31 -1.31 -22.50 -23.55
C THR A 31 -1.84 -23.02 -22.21
N GLN A 32 -0.99 -23.70 -21.44
CA GLN A 32 -1.33 -24.12 -20.06
C GLN A 32 -0.95 -23.07 -19.01
N GLY A 33 -0.12 -22.09 -19.37
CA GLY A 33 0.37 -21.03 -18.49
C GLY A 33 -0.09 -19.63 -18.86
N PHE A 34 0.33 -18.67 -18.05
CA PHE A 34 0.10 -17.25 -18.28
C PHE A 34 1.32 -16.65 -18.98
N THR A 35 1.08 -15.87 -20.03
CA THR A 35 2.14 -15.18 -20.75
C THR A 35 1.95 -13.67 -20.67
N PHE A 36 2.93 -12.97 -20.09
CA PHE A 36 3.03 -11.52 -20.20
C PHE A 36 3.64 -11.15 -21.55
N ILE A 37 3.06 -10.19 -22.26
CA ILE A 37 3.54 -9.74 -23.55
C ILE A 37 3.72 -8.24 -23.47
N THR A 38 4.97 -7.77 -23.58
CA THR A 38 5.35 -6.38 -23.35
C THR A 38 6.30 -5.85 -24.40
N SER A 39 6.36 -4.52 -24.56
CA SER A 39 7.30 -3.88 -25.48
C SER A 39 8.67 -3.69 -24.83
N GLY A 40 9.74 -3.97 -25.57
CA GLY A 40 11.12 -3.79 -25.12
C GLY A 40 12.05 -3.33 -26.22
N LYS A 41 13.35 -3.37 -25.93
CA LYS A 41 14.42 -2.98 -26.86
C LYS A 41 14.94 -4.14 -27.71
N LYS A 42 14.75 -5.37 -27.24
CA LYS A 42 15.21 -6.61 -27.87
C LYS A 42 14.14 -7.67 -27.68
N ARG A 43 13.98 -8.54 -28.67
CA ARG A 43 13.13 -9.72 -28.55
C ARG A 43 13.75 -10.72 -27.58
N GLU A 44 12.99 -11.12 -26.58
CA GLU A 44 13.46 -12.02 -25.52
C GLU A 44 12.27 -12.74 -24.89
N SER A 45 12.49 -14.01 -24.56
CA SER A 45 11.49 -14.87 -23.94
C SER A 45 12.03 -15.30 -22.58
N LEU A 46 11.32 -14.93 -21.52
CA LEU A 46 11.65 -15.26 -20.13
C LEU A 46 10.65 -16.28 -19.61
N THR A 47 11.09 -17.18 -18.74
CA THR A 47 10.23 -18.19 -18.13
C THR A 47 10.47 -18.27 -16.63
N GLY A 48 9.46 -18.72 -15.90
CA GLY A 48 9.58 -19.00 -14.48
C GLY A 48 9.95 -17.79 -13.63
N ASN A 49 10.97 -17.95 -12.81
CA ASN A 49 11.46 -16.91 -11.92
C ASN A 49 11.99 -15.68 -12.65
N ALA A 50 12.49 -15.81 -13.89
CA ALA A 50 12.96 -14.64 -14.64
C ALA A 50 11.84 -13.62 -14.90
N THR A 51 10.61 -14.10 -15.13
CA THR A 51 9.40 -13.26 -15.25
C THR A 51 9.14 -12.48 -13.95
N LEU A 52 9.31 -13.11 -12.79
CA LEU A 52 9.07 -12.46 -11.49
C LEU A 52 10.14 -11.44 -11.10
N HIS A 53 11.36 -11.60 -11.61
CA HIS A 53 12.41 -10.59 -11.48
C HIS A 53 12.10 -9.34 -12.31
N LEU A 54 11.51 -9.52 -13.50
CA LEU A 54 11.07 -8.41 -14.34
C LEU A 54 9.87 -7.67 -13.75
N TYR A 55 8.97 -8.39 -13.07
CA TYR A 55 7.79 -7.81 -12.43
C TYR A 55 7.79 -8.06 -10.90
N PRO A 56 8.55 -7.29 -10.11
CA PRO A 56 8.66 -7.51 -8.65
C PRO A 56 7.33 -7.42 -7.90
N HIS A 57 6.38 -6.63 -8.40
CA HIS A 57 5.03 -6.51 -7.83
C HIS A 57 4.21 -7.81 -7.95
N PHE A 58 4.62 -8.74 -8.81
CA PHE A 58 4.03 -10.07 -8.92
C PHE A 58 4.77 -11.13 -8.10
N GLN A 59 5.73 -10.78 -7.23
CA GLN A 59 6.41 -11.75 -6.36
C GLN A 59 5.44 -12.56 -5.47
N ILE A 60 4.27 -12.00 -5.16
CA ILE A 60 3.21 -12.70 -4.42
C ILE A 60 2.77 -13.98 -5.14
N LEU A 61 2.93 -14.08 -6.48
CA LEU A 61 2.66 -15.28 -7.26
C LEU A 61 3.53 -16.48 -6.87
N GLN A 62 4.68 -16.26 -6.21
CA GLN A 62 5.50 -17.37 -5.67
C GLN A 62 4.75 -18.18 -4.61
N ASN A 63 3.79 -17.56 -3.93
CA ASN A 63 2.96 -18.23 -2.93
C ASN A 63 1.89 -19.12 -3.55
N PHE A 64 1.55 -18.92 -4.84
CA PHE A 64 0.59 -19.76 -5.55
C PHE A 64 1.30 -21.03 -6.02
N LYS A 65 0.97 -22.16 -5.41
CA LYS A 65 1.59 -23.45 -5.71
C LYS A 65 1.46 -23.79 -7.20
N GLY A 66 2.60 -23.97 -7.86
CA GLY A 66 2.70 -24.35 -9.27
C GLY A 66 2.63 -23.18 -10.26
N VAL A 67 2.03 -22.04 -9.92
CA VAL A 67 1.88 -20.90 -10.86
C VAL A 67 3.23 -20.42 -11.43
N PRO A 68 4.30 -20.22 -10.63
CA PRO A 68 5.57 -19.71 -11.15
C PRO A 68 6.14 -20.54 -12.31
N GLU A 69 5.98 -21.87 -12.30
CA GLU A 69 6.48 -22.76 -13.36
C GLU A 69 5.76 -22.55 -14.71
N TYR A 70 4.57 -21.96 -14.66
CA TYR A 70 3.71 -21.69 -15.82
C TYR A 70 3.55 -20.19 -16.08
N LEU A 71 4.53 -19.38 -15.67
CA LEU A 71 4.65 -17.98 -16.05
C LEU A 71 5.73 -17.80 -17.13
N SER A 72 5.39 -17.08 -18.18
CA SER A 72 6.33 -16.63 -19.21
C SER A 72 6.17 -15.15 -19.48
N THR A 73 7.24 -14.53 -19.98
CA THR A 73 7.19 -13.18 -20.53
C THR A 73 7.80 -13.18 -21.93
N GLU A 74 7.05 -12.68 -22.89
CA GLU A 74 7.53 -12.38 -24.23
C GLU A 74 7.75 -10.86 -24.37
N ILE A 75 8.97 -10.48 -24.65
CA ILE A 75 9.37 -9.09 -24.90
C ILE A 75 9.48 -8.91 -26.41
N CYS A 76 8.79 -7.89 -26.93
CA CYS A 76 8.70 -7.65 -28.37
C CYS A 76 9.15 -6.22 -28.72
N THR A 77 9.68 -6.01 -29.92
CA THR A 77 10.20 -4.70 -30.35
C THR A 77 9.15 -3.82 -31.03
N SER A 78 7.97 -4.37 -31.32
CA SER A 78 6.88 -3.63 -31.96
C SER A 78 6.53 -2.34 -31.21
N LYS A 79 6.25 -1.31 -32.01
CA LYS A 79 5.77 0.02 -31.59
C LYS A 79 4.40 0.35 -32.21
N GLN A 80 3.71 -0.67 -32.72
CA GLN A 80 2.40 -0.49 -33.35
C GLN A 80 1.34 -0.12 -32.33
N LYS A 81 0.38 0.71 -32.75
CA LYS A 81 -0.71 1.22 -31.91
C LYS A 81 -0.14 1.79 -30.60
N GLN A 82 -0.79 1.55 -29.46
CA GLN A 82 -0.29 1.95 -28.14
C GLN A 82 0.42 0.80 -27.39
N PHE A 83 0.91 -0.22 -28.10
CA PHE A 83 1.57 -1.37 -27.46
C PHE A 83 2.71 -1.03 -26.49
N PRO A 84 3.55 0.01 -26.71
CA PRO A 84 4.57 0.41 -25.74
C PRO A 84 4.05 0.79 -24.35
N LEU A 85 2.77 1.13 -24.24
CA LEU A 85 2.10 1.50 -22.99
C LEU A 85 1.29 0.35 -22.39
N ILE A 86 1.32 -0.83 -22.99
CA ILE A 86 0.48 -1.97 -22.62
C ILE A 86 1.36 -3.16 -22.28
N THR A 87 0.99 -3.88 -21.22
CA THR A 87 1.44 -5.25 -21.01
C THR A 87 0.22 -6.15 -21.11
N PHE A 88 0.16 -6.98 -22.16
CA PHE A 88 -0.90 -7.97 -22.29
C PHE A 88 -0.61 -9.15 -21.38
N LEU A 89 -1.67 -9.66 -20.76
CA LEU A 89 -1.67 -10.95 -20.08
C LEU A 89 -2.52 -11.90 -20.92
N ASP A 90 -1.86 -12.80 -21.64
CA ASP A 90 -2.51 -13.90 -22.34
C ASP A 90 -2.75 -15.05 -21.36
N THR A 91 -4.01 -15.47 -21.22
CA THR A 91 -4.40 -16.48 -20.24
C THR A 91 -4.54 -17.85 -20.89
N PRO A 92 -4.35 -18.95 -20.14
CA PRO A 92 -4.63 -20.27 -20.66
C PRO A 92 -6.08 -20.39 -21.14
N GLY A 93 -6.32 -21.18 -22.19
CA GLY A 93 -7.67 -21.44 -22.70
C GLY A 93 -8.46 -22.28 -21.70
N LEU A 94 -9.61 -21.77 -21.24
CA LEU A 94 -10.46 -22.47 -20.28
C LEU A 94 -11.31 -23.55 -20.96
N VAL A 95 -11.29 -24.75 -20.39
CA VAL A 95 -12.05 -25.92 -20.83
C VAL A 95 -12.86 -26.48 -19.67
N ASP A 96 -14.11 -26.87 -19.91
CA ASP A 96 -14.93 -27.63 -18.95
C ASP A 96 -14.67 -29.14 -19.10
N GLY A 97 -14.78 -29.89 -18.00
CA GLY A 97 -14.61 -31.35 -17.97
C GLY A 97 -13.39 -31.82 -17.16
N ASP A 98 -12.79 -32.94 -17.57
CA ASP A 98 -11.71 -33.63 -16.83
C ASP A 98 -10.32 -33.00 -16.98
N MET A 99 -10.21 -31.88 -17.70
CA MET A 99 -8.96 -31.16 -17.90
C MET A 99 -8.49 -30.56 -16.55
N LYS A 100 -7.37 -31.08 -16.05
CA LYS A 100 -6.72 -30.62 -14.83
C LYS A 100 -5.58 -29.68 -15.17
N TYR A 101 -5.67 -28.44 -14.70
CA TYR A 101 -4.56 -27.51 -14.70
C TYR A 101 -3.54 -27.91 -13.63
N PRO A 102 -2.24 -27.70 -13.86
CA PRO A 102 -1.20 -28.06 -12.91
C PRO A 102 -1.17 -27.17 -11.65
N PHE A 103 -1.97 -26.10 -11.64
CA PHE A 103 -2.14 -25.14 -10.54
C PHE A 103 -3.60 -24.67 -10.44
N ASP A 104 -3.93 -23.92 -9.39
CA ASP A 104 -5.24 -23.28 -9.24
C ASP A 104 -5.41 -22.13 -10.24
N VAL A 105 -5.90 -22.48 -11.44
CA VAL A 105 -6.12 -21.52 -12.53
C VAL A 105 -7.21 -20.51 -12.20
N GLU A 106 -8.24 -20.91 -11.44
CA GLU A 106 -9.35 -20.03 -11.10
C GLU A 106 -8.90 -18.96 -10.11
N GLY A 107 -8.22 -19.36 -9.03
CA GLY A 107 -7.66 -18.44 -8.05
C GLY A 107 -6.65 -17.47 -8.65
N ALA A 108 -5.76 -17.95 -9.52
CA ALA A 108 -4.79 -17.11 -10.21
C ALA A 108 -5.47 -16.10 -11.15
N LEU A 109 -6.48 -16.50 -11.92
CA LEU A 109 -7.22 -15.60 -12.82
C LEU A 109 -8.01 -14.52 -12.08
N ILE A 110 -8.63 -14.86 -10.95
CA ILE A 110 -9.33 -13.87 -10.11
C ILE A 110 -8.34 -12.85 -9.58
N TRP A 111 -7.18 -13.32 -9.08
CA TRP A 111 -6.12 -12.44 -8.58
C TRP A 111 -5.58 -11.50 -9.67
N PHE A 112 -5.32 -12.02 -10.88
CA PHE A 112 -4.95 -11.18 -12.01
C PHE A 112 -6.06 -10.19 -12.40
N GLY A 113 -7.32 -10.62 -12.34
CA GLY A 113 -8.48 -9.77 -12.61
C GLY A 113 -8.54 -8.54 -11.70
N GLN A 114 -8.19 -8.69 -10.42
CA GLN A 114 -8.15 -7.57 -9.47
C GLN A 114 -7.08 -6.53 -9.85
N LEU A 115 -5.92 -6.99 -10.34
CA LEU A 115 -4.79 -6.13 -10.67
C LEU A 115 -4.86 -5.47 -12.06
N CYS A 116 -5.56 -6.08 -13.01
CA CYS A 116 -5.62 -5.56 -14.38
C CYS A 116 -6.43 -4.26 -14.45
N ASP A 117 -6.08 -3.39 -15.41
CA ASP A 117 -6.88 -2.20 -15.76
C ASP A 117 -8.08 -2.53 -16.66
N LEU A 118 -7.91 -3.51 -17.55
CA LEU A 118 -8.90 -3.92 -18.55
C LEU A 118 -8.88 -5.42 -18.78
N ILE A 119 -10.06 -6.03 -18.87
CA ILE A 119 -10.26 -7.46 -19.08
C ILE A 119 -11.13 -7.68 -20.31
N LEU A 120 -10.53 -8.23 -21.37
CA LEU A 120 -11.22 -8.60 -22.60
C LEU A 120 -11.63 -10.06 -22.49
N VAL A 121 -12.94 -10.34 -22.55
CA VAL A 121 -13.51 -11.68 -22.47
C VAL A 121 -14.02 -12.09 -23.84
N PHE A 122 -13.39 -13.08 -24.45
CA PHE A 122 -13.73 -13.56 -25.79
C PHE A 122 -14.56 -14.83 -25.73
N PHE A 123 -15.65 -14.83 -26.48
CA PHE A 123 -16.50 -15.98 -26.73
C PHE A 123 -16.35 -16.45 -28.17
N ASP A 124 -16.14 -17.74 -28.36
CA ASP A 124 -16.11 -18.37 -29.68
C ASP A 124 -17.52 -18.89 -30.07
N PRO A 125 -18.08 -18.48 -31.23
CA PRO A 125 -19.39 -18.91 -31.71
C PRO A 125 -19.47 -20.39 -32.09
N MET A 126 -18.35 -21.01 -32.48
CA MET A 126 -18.28 -22.44 -32.83
C MET A 126 -17.86 -23.31 -31.65
N GLY A 127 -17.20 -22.72 -30.65
CA GLY A 127 -16.82 -23.40 -29.42
C GLY A 127 -17.99 -23.61 -28.45
N GLN A 128 -17.75 -24.32 -27.36
CA GLN A 128 -18.61 -24.23 -26.17
C GLN A 128 -18.47 -22.81 -25.59
N ALA A 129 -19.14 -21.83 -26.19
CA ALA A 129 -19.10 -20.42 -25.79
C ALA A 129 -19.46 -20.26 -24.30
N LEU A 130 -20.28 -21.16 -23.78
CA LEU A 130 -20.84 -21.17 -22.43
C LEU A 130 -20.00 -22.01 -21.45
N CYS A 131 -18.67 -21.88 -21.51
CA CYS A 131 -17.80 -22.58 -20.56
C CYS A 131 -18.12 -22.13 -19.12
N LYS A 132 -18.67 -23.04 -18.31
CA LYS A 132 -19.11 -22.79 -16.93
C LYS A 132 -17.96 -22.26 -16.09
N ARG A 133 -16.74 -22.81 -16.24
CA ARG A 133 -15.54 -22.32 -15.56
C ARG A 133 -15.25 -20.86 -15.92
N THR A 134 -15.29 -20.50 -17.20
CA THR A 134 -15.07 -19.10 -17.65
C THR A 134 -16.09 -18.17 -17.02
N LEU A 135 -17.38 -18.52 -17.09
CA LEU A 135 -18.46 -17.70 -16.55
C LEU A 135 -18.38 -17.53 -15.03
N ASN A 136 -17.97 -18.57 -14.28
CA ASN A 136 -17.79 -18.48 -12.82
C ASN A 136 -16.67 -17.50 -12.44
N ILE A 137 -15.56 -17.50 -13.18
CA ILE A 137 -14.43 -16.59 -12.92
C ILE A 137 -14.84 -15.16 -13.24
N VAL A 138 -15.48 -14.93 -14.39
CA VAL A 138 -15.97 -13.61 -14.79
C VAL A 138 -17.00 -13.09 -13.78
N GLU A 139 -17.93 -13.93 -13.33
CA GLU A 139 -18.92 -13.54 -12.30
C GLU A 139 -18.25 -13.07 -11.01
N LYS A 140 -17.27 -13.84 -10.49
CA LYS A 140 -16.49 -13.44 -9.31
C LYS A 140 -15.73 -12.13 -9.52
N ILE A 141 -15.09 -11.94 -10.67
CA ILE A 141 -14.39 -10.68 -10.98
C ILE A 141 -15.40 -9.52 -11.05
N SER A 142 -16.60 -9.77 -11.59
CA SER A 142 -17.63 -8.73 -11.78
C SER A 142 -18.24 -8.23 -10.47
N GLU A 143 -18.15 -8.98 -9.37
CA GLU A 143 -18.64 -8.55 -8.07
C GLU A 143 -17.90 -7.30 -7.56
N GLU A 144 -16.58 -7.21 -7.82
CA GLU A 144 -15.73 -6.09 -7.36
C GLU A 144 -15.24 -5.18 -8.51
N HIS A 145 -15.09 -5.72 -9.72
CA HIS A 145 -14.40 -5.07 -10.84
C HIS A 145 -15.17 -5.20 -12.17
N GLY A 146 -16.50 -5.16 -12.10
CA GLY A 146 -17.37 -5.29 -13.28
C GLY A 146 -17.14 -4.25 -14.37
N ASP A 147 -16.72 -3.04 -14.02
CA ASP A 147 -16.40 -1.95 -14.93
C ASP A 147 -15.19 -2.23 -15.84
N LYS A 148 -14.31 -3.15 -15.44
CA LYS A 148 -13.13 -3.55 -16.21
C LYS A 148 -13.43 -4.64 -17.25
N LEU A 149 -14.59 -5.29 -17.16
CA LEU A 149 -14.95 -6.44 -18.00
C LEU A 149 -15.61 -5.97 -19.30
N HIS A 150 -15.03 -6.36 -20.43
CA HIS A 150 -15.60 -6.13 -21.75
C HIS A 150 -15.75 -7.46 -22.49
N PHE A 151 -16.96 -7.74 -22.96
CA PHE A 151 -17.28 -9.00 -23.60
C PHE A 151 -17.33 -8.85 -25.12
N TYR A 152 -16.82 -9.85 -25.84
CA TYR A 152 -16.79 -9.85 -27.29
C TYR A 152 -17.13 -11.22 -27.86
N LEU A 153 -17.97 -11.23 -28.90
CA LEU A 153 -18.12 -12.42 -29.75
C LEU A 153 -16.98 -12.41 -30.77
N SER A 154 -15.95 -13.20 -30.49
CA SER A 154 -14.79 -13.40 -31.36
C SER A 154 -15.14 -14.25 -32.58
N LYS A 155 -14.28 -14.26 -33.61
CA LYS A 155 -14.44 -15.06 -34.83
C LYS A 155 -15.84 -14.96 -35.45
N ALA A 156 -16.44 -13.76 -35.40
CA ALA A 156 -17.80 -13.57 -35.85
C ALA A 156 -17.98 -13.83 -37.36
N ASP A 157 -16.88 -13.85 -38.13
CA ASP A 157 -16.82 -14.26 -39.52
C ASP A 157 -17.03 -15.77 -39.74
N GLU A 158 -16.79 -16.60 -38.73
CA GLU A 158 -17.00 -18.06 -38.78
C GLU A 158 -18.41 -18.48 -38.35
N ALA A 159 -19.16 -17.58 -37.71
CA ALA A 159 -20.46 -17.83 -37.10
C ALA A 159 -21.66 -17.90 -38.09
N GLY A 160 -21.38 -18.17 -39.37
CA GLY A 160 -22.41 -18.32 -40.40
C GLY A 160 -23.13 -17.02 -40.76
N LEU A 161 -24.42 -17.14 -41.08
CA LEU A 161 -25.28 -16.04 -41.51
C LEU A 161 -25.66 -15.14 -40.32
N GLU A 162 -26.15 -13.94 -40.62
CA GLU A 162 -26.52 -12.96 -39.59
C GLU A 162 -27.53 -13.50 -38.57
N GLY A 163 -28.54 -14.26 -39.02
CA GLY A 163 -29.51 -14.88 -38.12
C GLY A 163 -28.89 -15.90 -37.16
N ASP A 164 -27.91 -16.69 -37.61
CA ASP A 164 -27.24 -17.67 -36.76
C ASP A 164 -26.35 -16.98 -35.72
N ARG A 165 -25.64 -15.92 -36.13
CA ARG A 165 -24.87 -15.04 -35.23
C ARG A 165 -25.74 -14.44 -34.14
N GLN A 166 -26.89 -13.88 -34.52
CA GLN A 166 -27.84 -13.29 -33.58
C GLN A 166 -28.39 -14.32 -32.58
N ARG A 167 -28.65 -15.57 -33.01
CA ARG A 167 -29.05 -16.66 -32.10
C ARG A 167 -27.96 -17.00 -31.09
N VAL A 168 -26.71 -17.16 -31.55
CA VAL A 168 -25.56 -17.44 -30.67
C VAL A 168 -25.36 -16.31 -29.68
N LEU A 169 -25.42 -15.06 -30.15
CA LEU A 169 -25.32 -13.88 -29.30
C LEU A 169 -26.40 -13.86 -28.23
N MET A 170 -27.66 -14.08 -28.63
CA MET A 170 -28.80 -14.14 -27.71
C MET A 170 -28.62 -15.24 -26.66
N GLN A 171 -28.13 -16.42 -27.04
CA GLN A 171 -27.87 -17.51 -26.10
C GLN A 171 -26.79 -17.12 -25.07
N ILE A 172 -25.68 -16.52 -25.52
CA ILE A 172 -24.61 -16.07 -24.62
C ILE A 172 -25.11 -14.99 -23.66
N VAL A 173 -25.80 -13.98 -24.19
CA VAL A 173 -26.37 -12.89 -23.38
C VAL A 173 -27.38 -13.43 -22.37
N GLN A 174 -28.24 -14.37 -22.75
CA GLN A 174 -29.18 -15.00 -21.82
C GLN A 174 -28.47 -15.74 -20.68
N GLU A 175 -27.41 -16.49 -20.96
CA GLU A 175 -26.63 -17.17 -19.92
C GLU A 175 -25.86 -16.21 -19.02
N LEU A 176 -25.37 -15.09 -19.55
CA LEU A 176 -24.77 -14.02 -18.76
C LEU A 176 -25.81 -13.36 -17.85
N CYS A 177 -26.99 -13.03 -18.37
CA CYS A 177 -28.06 -12.39 -17.60
C CYS A 177 -28.68 -13.31 -16.53
N LYS A 178 -28.55 -14.63 -16.64
CA LYS A 178 -28.92 -15.57 -15.56
C LYS A 178 -28.06 -15.40 -14.31
N ARG A 179 -26.89 -14.77 -14.43
CA ARG A 179 -25.95 -14.52 -13.33
C ARG A 179 -26.11 -13.08 -12.83
N PRO A 180 -26.52 -12.86 -11.57
CA PRO A 180 -26.84 -11.54 -11.06
C PRO A 180 -25.67 -10.56 -11.12
N GLY A 181 -24.43 -11.06 -10.95
CA GLY A 181 -23.21 -10.25 -11.06
C GLY A 181 -22.93 -9.72 -12.47
N LEU A 182 -23.39 -10.43 -13.51
CA LEU A 182 -23.08 -10.14 -14.92
C LEU A 182 -24.19 -9.38 -15.65
N ASN A 183 -25.37 -9.25 -15.04
CA ASN A 183 -26.53 -8.59 -15.64
C ASN A 183 -26.22 -7.13 -16.06
N LYS A 184 -25.37 -6.40 -15.33
CA LYS A 184 -25.00 -5.01 -15.67
C LYS A 184 -24.12 -4.91 -16.92
N CYS A 185 -23.33 -5.94 -17.22
CA CYS A 185 -22.23 -5.89 -18.18
C CYS A 185 -22.51 -6.75 -19.43
N GLY A 186 -23.47 -7.68 -19.36
CA GLY A 186 -23.77 -8.64 -20.43
C GLY A 186 -24.61 -8.12 -21.60
N PHE A 187 -25.13 -6.88 -21.54
CA PHE A 187 -26.02 -6.33 -22.58
C PHE A 187 -25.28 -5.80 -23.82
N ASP A 188 -24.01 -5.42 -23.68
CA ASP A 188 -23.19 -4.93 -24.79
C ASP A 188 -22.13 -5.97 -25.14
N MET A 189 -22.32 -6.64 -26.28
CA MET A 189 -21.47 -7.72 -26.77
C MET A 189 -21.22 -7.55 -28.27
N PRO A 190 -20.28 -6.68 -28.65
CA PRO A 190 -19.95 -6.45 -30.04
C PRO A 190 -19.26 -7.66 -30.69
N THR A 191 -19.47 -7.79 -31.99
CA THR A 191 -18.86 -8.83 -32.83
C THR A 191 -17.50 -8.38 -33.35
N ILE A 192 -16.48 -9.22 -33.19
CA ILE A 192 -15.12 -8.96 -33.66
C ILE A 192 -14.56 -10.17 -34.41
N TYR A 193 -13.67 -9.90 -35.36
CA TYR A 193 -12.82 -10.91 -35.98
C TYR A 193 -11.53 -10.26 -36.47
N ILE A 194 -10.49 -11.07 -36.67
CA ILE A 194 -9.23 -10.59 -37.22
C ILE A 194 -9.39 -10.50 -38.74
N PRO A 195 -9.26 -9.31 -39.36
CA PRO A 195 -9.41 -9.17 -40.80
C PRO A 195 -8.40 -10.03 -41.56
N ASN A 196 -8.88 -10.81 -42.53
CA ASN A 196 -8.03 -11.58 -43.44
C ASN A 196 -8.26 -11.11 -44.88
N PRO A 197 -7.26 -10.49 -45.55
CA PRO A 197 -7.39 -10.04 -46.94
C PRO A 197 -7.80 -11.15 -47.91
N ASN A 198 -7.43 -12.41 -47.63
CA ASN A 198 -7.72 -13.55 -48.48
C ASN A 198 -9.14 -14.10 -48.28
N ARG A 199 -9.82 -13.72 -47.20
CA ARG A 199 -11.18 -14.18 -46.86
C ARG A 199 -12.04 -13.00 -46.38
N PRO A 200 -12.53 -12.15 -47.29
CA PRO A 200 -13.37 -11.03 -46.92
C PRO A 200 -14.69 -11.53 -46.33
N SER A 201 -15.08 -10.98 -45.18
CA SER A 201 -16.34 -11.29 -44.50
C SER A 201 -17.32 -10.13 -44.66
N ARG A 202 -18.60 -10.45 -44.83
CA ARG A 202 -19.70 -9.46 -44.81
C ARG A 202 -20.13 -9.10 -43.39
N CYS A 203 -19.57 -9.75 -42.38
CA CYS A 203 -19.85 -9.46 -40.98
C CYS A 203 -19.27 -8.08 -40.60
N VAL A 204 -20.07 -7.28 -39.89
CA VAL A 204 -19.61 -6.00 -39.33
C VAL A 204 -18.57 -6.28 -38.24
N ASN A 205 -17.38 -5.71 -38.41
CA ASN A 205 -16.26 -5.91 -37.52
C ASN A 205 -16.09 -4.71 -36.59
N HIS A 206 -16.22 -4.91 -35.28
CA HIS A 206 -16.02 -3.87 -34.28
C HIS A 206 -14.61 -3.91 -33.65
N ILE A 207 -13.63 -4.57 -34.28
CA ILE A 207 -12.29 -4.70 -33.72
C ILE A 207 -11.60 -3.34 -33.49
N GLU A 208 -11.93 -2.32 -34.29
CA GLU A 208 -11.47 -0.94 -34.04
C GLU A 208 -12.04 -0.35 -32.74
N ALA A 209 -13.28 -0.70 -32.37
CA ALA A 209 -13.86 -0.26 -31.12
C ALA A 209 -13.09 -0.85 -29.92
N VAL A 210 -12.57 -2.09 -30.04
CA VAL A 210 -11.68 -2.68 -29.03
C VAL A 210 -10.41 -1.84 -28.87
N CYS A 211 -9.81 -1.41 -29.98
CA CYS A 211 -8.62 -0.55 -29.95
C CYS A 211 -8.92 0.78 -29.25
N ARG A 212 -10.05 1.42 -29.57
CA ARG A 212 -10.48 2.65 -28.90
C ARG A 212 -10.73 2.45 -27.40
N THR A 213 -11.31 1.31 -26.99
CA THR A 213 -11.47 0.97 -25.57
C THR A 213 -10.11 0.87 -24.89
N ILE A 214 -9.14 0.17 -25.48
CA ILE A 214 -7.77 0.06 -24.96
C ILE A 214 -7.13 1.45 -24.82
N GLU A 215 -7.19 2.29 -25.85
CA GLU A 215 -6.64 3.64 -25.85
C GLU A 215 -7.29 4.54 -24.78
N LYS A 216 -8.61 4.43 -24.63
CA LYS A 216 -9.36 5.13 -23.58
C LYS A 216 -8.90 4.68 -22.19
N THR A 217 -8.77 3.37 -21.95
CA THR A 217 -8.27 2.85 -20.68
C THR A 217 -6.86 3.36 -20.40
N ILE A 218 -5.95 3.34 -21.37
CA ILE A 218 -4.59 3.87 -21.20
C ILE A 218 -4.63 5.33 -20.77
N SER A 219 -5.42 6.15 -21.46
CA SER A 219 -5.57 7.57 -21.15
C SER A 219 -6.10 7.79 -19.74
N GLN A 220 -7.09 7.01 -19.32
CA GLN A 220 -7.66 7.06 -17.98
C GLN A 220 -6.64 6.59 -16.93
N THR A 221 -5.95 5.47 -17.13
CA THR A 221 -4.94 4.96 -16.21
C THR A 221 -3.79 5.96 -16.04
N VAL A 222 -3.27 6.56 -17.12
CA VAL A 222 -2.22 7.58 -17.03
C VAL A 222 -2.67 8.77 -16.17
N GLN A 223 -3.89 9.27 -16.38
CA GLN A 223 -4.44 10.37 -15.57
C GLN A 223 -4.61 9.95 -14.10
N HIS A 224 -5.18 8.76 -13.84
CA HIS A 224 -5.37 8.25 -12.50
C HIS A 224 -4.05 8.04 -11.76
N THR A 225 -3.01 7.50 -12.42
CA THR A 225 -1.69 7.29 -11.85
C THR A 225 -0.99 8.61 -11.53
N LEU A 226 -1.05 9.61 -12.42
CA LEU A 226 -0.47 10.93 -12.15
C LEU A 226 -1.18 11.66 -11.01
N ASN A 227 -2.51 11.51 -10.90
CA ASN A 227 -3.29 12.06 -9.80
C ASN A 227 -3.07 11.30 -8.48
N ALA A 228 -2.89 9.97 -8.53
CA ALA A 228 -2.52 9.16 -7.39
C ALA A 228 -1.15 9.57 -6.86
N LEU A 229 -0.15 9.74 -7.74
CA LEU A 229 1.18 10.19 -7.37
C LEU A 229 1.15 11.53 -6.62
N GLU A 230 0.35 12.50 -7.08
CA GLU A 230 0.19 13.78 -6.38
C GLU A 230 -0.45 13.61 -5.00
N ARG A 231 -1.50 12.79 -4.88
CA ARG A 231 -2.12 12.49 -3.59
C ARG A 231 -1.15 11.82 -2.63
N ASP A 232 -0.39 10.84 -3.10
CA ASP A 232 0.60 10.12 -2.29
C ASP A 232 1.71 11.05 -1.80
N CYS A 233 2.16 11.99 -2.63
CA CYS A 233 3.12 13.01 -2.22
C CYS A 233 2.56 13.89 -1.08
N ARG A 234 1.30 14.33 -1.17
CA ARG A 234 0.65 15.12 -0.11
C ARG A 234 0.44 14.31 1.17
N LEU A 235 0.08 13.03 1.06
CA LEU A 235 -0.03 12.15 2.22
C LEU A 235 1.31 11.98 2.94
N ILE A 236 2.42 11.88 2.19
CA ILE A 236 3.77 11.83 2.77
C ILE A 236 4.11 13.16 3.47
N GLU A 237 3.75 14.30 2.87
CA GLU A 237 3.92 15.62 3.49
C GLU A 237 3.16 15.74 4.80
N GLU A 238 1.85 15.46 4.79
CA GLU A 238 0.97 15.53 5.96
C GLU A 238 1.44 14.56 7.06
N ALA A 239 1.76 13.31 6.72
CA ALA A 239 2.25 12.32 7.68
C ALA A 239 3.59 12.73 8.29
N THR A 240 4.49 13.31 7.49
CA THR A 240 5.78 13.80 7.99
C THR A 240 5.55 14.99 8.94
N GLN A 241 4.69 15.93 8.58
CA GLN A 241 4.40 17.08 9.42
C GLN A 241 3.77 16.67 10.75
N HIS A 242 2.79 15.76 10.73
CA HIS A 242 2.19 15.21 11.95
C HIS A 242 3.24 14.55 12.86
N LEU A 243 4.14 13.74 12.31
CA LEU A 243 5.22 13.11 13.08
C LEU A 243 6.18 14.13 13.71
N LEU A 244 6.45 15.24 13.03
CA LEU A 244 7.30 16.31 13.56
C LEU A 244 6.62 17.14 14.64
N GLU A 245 5.31 17.37 14.51
CA GLU A 245 4.48 18.04 15.50
C GLU A 245 4.36 17.20 16.78
N ASP A 246 4.04 15.91 16.64
CA ASP A 246 4.00 14.94 17.74
C ASP A 246 5.33 14.88 18.51
N ASP A 247 6.47 14.87 17.79
CA ASP A 247 7.79 14.88 18.42
C ASP A 247 8.04 16.18 19.21
N ASN A 248 7.63 17.33 18.66
CA ASN A 248 7.79 18.61 19.33
C ASN A 248 6.93 18.70 20.59
N GLU A 249 5.69 18.21 20.53
CA GLU A 249 4.80 18.12 21.69
C GLU A 249 5.32 17.15 22.75
N ALA A 250 5.81 15.98 22.34
CA ALA A 250 6.43 15.00 23.22
C ALA A 250 7.66 15.58 23.90
N ARG A 251 8.51 16.31 23.17
CA ARG A 251 9.70 16.96 23.71
C ARG A 251 9.37 18.09 24.68
N ASN A 252 8.36 18.90 24.37
CA ASN A 252 7.91 19.96 25.26
C ASN A 252 7.29 19.38 26.55
N SER A 253 6.47 18.34 26.41
CA SER A 253 5.89 17.59 27.53
C SER A 253 6.98 16.96 28.40
N ASN A 254 7.99 16.34 27.78
CA ASN A 254 9.14 15.76 28.46
C ASN A 254 9.95 16.83 29.19
N PHE A 255 10.16 18.01 28.60
CA PHE A 255 10.84 19.12 29.26
C PHE A 255 10.09 19.59 30.51
N HIS A 256 8.77 19.76 30.42
CA HIS A 256 7.94 20.12 31.57
C HIS A 256 7.89 19.02 32.63
N ALA A 257 7.78 17.76 32.23
CA ALA A 257 7.79 16.60 33.12
C ALA A 257 9.14 16.48 33.84
N PHE A 258 10.25 16.69 33.14
CA PHE A 258 11.59 16.72 33.70
C PHE A 258 11.74 17.83 34.74
N PHE A 259 11.32 19.05 34.44
CA PHE A 259 11.41 20.17 35.38
C PHE A 259 10.56 19.93 36.64
N ARG A 260 9.31 19.48 36.49
CA ARG A 260 8.42 19.14 37.61
C ARG A 260 8.97 17.97 38.44
N GLY A 261 9.47 16.94 37.77
CA GLY A 261 10.08 15.77 38.41
C GLY A 261 11.33 16.11 39.21
N ILE A 262 12.21 16.97 38.67
CA ILE A 262 13.38 17.48 39.41
C ILE A 262 12.95 18.30 40.61
N LEU A 263 12.00 19.22 40.46
CA LEU A 263 11.55 20.07 41.57
C LEU A 263 10.98 19.25 42.72
N LEU A 264 10.14 18.25 42.41
CA LEU A 264 9.61 17.30 43.40
C LEU A 264 10.71 16.40 43.98
N GLY A 265 11.69 15.99 43.17
CA GLY A 265 12.85 15.22 43.63
C GLY A 265 13.71 16.00 44.62
N ILE A 266 14.00 17.29 44.33
CA ILE A 266 14.73 18.18 45.24
C ILE A 266 13.94 18.36 46.55
N ALA A 267 12.64 18.63 46.47
CA ALA A 267 11.80 18.75 47.67
C ALA A 267 11.78 17.45 48.49
N GLY A 268 11.69 16.30 47.82
CA GLY A 268 11.78 14.97 48.44
C GLY A 268 13.13 14.71 49.11
N CYS A 269 14.25 15.19 48.56
CA CYS A 269 15.57 15.05 49.17
C CYS A 269 15.86 16.06 50.29
N LEU A 270 15.29 17.27 50.23
CA LEU A 270 15.52 18.30 51.26
C LEU A 270 14.87 17.96 52.60
N LEU A 271 13.70 17.32 52.59
CA LEU A 271 12.98 16.90 53.80
C LEU A 271 13.78 15.96 54.72
N PRO A 272 14.39 14.86 54.24
CA PRO A 272 15.20 13.99 55.09
C PRO A 272 16.52 14.64 55.50
N ILE A 273 17.10 15.53 54.69
CA ILE A 273 18.28 16.32 55.08
C ILE A 273 17.93 17.26 56.23
N PHE A 274 16.79 17.96 56.14
CA PHE A 274 16.27 18.81 57.21
C PHE A 274 16.03 18.00 58.49
N LEU A 275 15.39 16.83 58.37
CA LEU A 275 15.13 15.94 59.49
C LEU A 275 16.42 15.42 60.15
N LEU A 276 17.44 15.07 59.35
CA LEU A 276 18.74 14.64 59.85
C LEU A 276 19.47 15.77 60.58
N LEU A 277 19.45 17.00 60.04
CA LEU A 277 20.02 18.18 60.71
C LEU A 277 19.27 18.52 62.01
N ALA A 278 17.93 18.41 62.01
CA ALA A 278 17.12 18.66 63.19
C ALA A 278 17.38 17.62 64.30
N LEU A 279 17.47 16.34 63.95
CA LEU A 279 17.78 15.28 64.92
C LEU A 279 19.20 15.41 65.49
N LEU A 280 20.18 15.73 64.64
CA LEU A 280 21.59 15.84 65.03
C LEU A 280 21.94 17.11 65.80
N PHE A 281 21.18 18.21 65.68
CA PHE A 281 21.57 19.48 66.30
C PHE A 281 20.50 20.13 67.18
N CYS A 282 19.22 19.74 67.06
CA CYS A 282 18.11 20.39 67.76
C CYS A 282 17.46 19.52 68.85
N THR A 283 17.89 18.27 69.02
CA THR A 283 17.41 17.41 70.12
C THR A 283 18.27 17.57 71.37
N THR A 284 17.65 17.45 72.54
CA THR A 284 18.32 17.56 73.85
C THR A 284 19.47 16.54 74.00
N PHE A 285 19.24 15.30 73.54
CA PHE A 285 20.25 14.24 73.51
C PHE A 285 21.47 14.59 72.64
N ALA A 286 21.25 15.22 71.48
CA ALA A 286 22.35 15.61 70.61
C ALA A 286 23.18 16.74 71.23
N HIS A 287 22.56 17.69 71.93
CA HIS A 287 23.26 18.75 72.63
C HIS A 287 24.19 18.20 73.73
N GLU A 288 23.76 17.18 74.48
CA GLU A 288 24.60 16.47 75.45
C GLU A 288 25.78 15.72 74.81
N LEU A 289 25.59 15.12 73.64
CA LEU A 289 26.68 14.45 72.91
C LEU A 289 27.70 15.43 72.33
N TRP A 290 27.24 16.55 71.75
CA TRP A 290 28.14 17.54 71.16
C TRP A 290 28.93 18.32 72.22
N THR A 291 28.34 18.58 73.40
CA THR A 291 29.01 19.16 74.58
C THR A 291 30.15 18.29 75.10
N LEU A 292 29.99 16.96 75.03
CA LEU A 292 31.04 16.01 75.39
C LEU A 292 32.20 15.94 74.38
N VAL A 293 31.94 16.16 73.08
CA VAL A 293 32.91 15.89 72.00
C VAL A 293 33.68 17.13 71.52
N LEU A 294 33.04 18.31 71.36
CA LEU A 294 33.68 19.52 70.79
C LEU A 294 33.96 20.65 71.81
N GLY A 295 33.42 20.56 73.03
CA GLY A 295 33.56 21.58 74.07
C GLY A 295 32.71 22.85 73.85
N GLU A 296 32.42 23.58 74.93
CA GLU A 296 31.39 24.64 74.97
C GLU A 296 31.57 25.78 73.94
N LYS A 297 32.81 26.17 73.62
CA LYS A 297 33.08 27.30 72.71
C LYS A 297 32.72 27.03 71.25
N GLN A 298 32.87 25.79 70.79
CA GLN A 298 32.58 25.43 69.39
C GLN A 298 31.08 25.22 69.16
N ILE A 299 30.34 24.85 70.22
CA ILE A 299 28.89 24.63 70.18
C ILE A 299 28.13 25.93 70.01
N GLN A 300 28.57 27.01 70.67
CA GLN A 300 27.99 28.35 70.47
C GLN A 300 28.09 28.82 69.01
N THR A 301 29.17 28.43 68.30
CA THR A 301 29.34 28.75 66.88
C THR A 301 28.44 27.88 66.01
N LEU A 302 28.26 26.60 66.37
CA LEU A 302 27.41 25.64 65.68
C LEU A 302 25.91 25.97 65.84
N GLU A 303 25.51 26.42 67.02
CA GLU A 303 24.16 26.91 67.31
C GLU A 303 23.79 28.13 66.47
N LEU A 304 24.77 28.99 66.12
CA LEU A 304 24.55 30.14 65.24
C LEU A 304 24.19 29.68 63.81
N TYR A 305 24.86 28.65 63.30
CA TYR A 305 24.61 28.11 61.95
C TYR A 305 23.33 27.27 61.87
N THR A 306 22.92 26.61 62.96
CA THR A 306 21.71 25.78 63.01
C THR A 306 20.46 26.54 63.45
N GLN A 307 20.57 27.83 63.82
CA GLN A 307 19.43 28.70 64.20
C GLN A 307 18.20 28.60 63.27
N PRO A 308 18.34 28.60 61.93
CA PRO A 308 17.17 28.55 61.04
C PRO A 308 16.41 27.22 61.16
N VAL A 309 17.15 26.10 61.26
CA VAL A 309 16.59 24.76 61.43
C VAL A 309 15.96 24.63 62.81
N ALA A 310 16.64 25.11 63.85
CA ALA A 310 16.15 25.11 65.22
C ALA A 310 14.88 25.94 65.39
N SER A 311 14.78 27.09 64.71
CA SER A 311 13.58 27.95 64.76
C SER A 311 12.35 27.25 64.20
N ILE A 312 12.52 26.49 63.11
CA ILE A 312 11.44 25.70 62.50
C ILE A 312 11.11 24.48 63.38
N TRP A 313 12.12 23.84 63.97
CA TRP A 313 11.94 22.68 64.85
C TRP A 313 11.25 23.00 66.18
N ARG A 314 11.41 24.22 66.70
CA ARG A 314 10.71 24.70 67.93
C ARG A 314 9.18 24.73 67.81
N LEU A 315 8.64 24.68 66.60
CA LEU A 315 7.18 24.57 66.37
C LEU A 315 6.64 23.17 66.67
N VAL A 316 7.51 22.17 66.86
CA VAL A 316 7.15 20.78 67.12
C VAL A 316 7.13 20.53 68.64
N PRO A 317 5.99 20.11 69.23
CA PRO A 317 5.92 19.71 70.63
C PRO A 317 6.78 18.47 70.91
N GLU A 318 7.49 18.44 72.04
CA GLU A 318 8.39 17.34 72.40
C GLU A 318 7.69 15.98 72.45
N ASP A 319 6.41 15.95 72.87
CA ASP A 319 5.58 14.75 72.98
C ASP A 319 5.21 14.11 71.61
N GLN A 320 5.31 14.86 70.51
CA GLN A 320 4.90 14.42 69.17
C GLN A 320 6.06 14.28 68.17
N THR A 321 7.29 14.39 68.64
CA THR A 321 8.51 14.39 67.81
C THR A 321 8.59 13.18 66.87
N PHE A 322 8.30 11.98 67.37
CA PHE A 322 8.33 10.76 66.55
C PHE A 322 7.27 10.77 65.44
N THR A 323 6.05 11.22 65.74
CA THR A 323 4.95 11.30 64.78
C THR A 323 5.27 12.27 63.64
N VAL A 324 5.86 13.43 63.95
CA VAL A 324 6.30 14.41 62.96
C VAL A 324 7.45 13.86 62.11
N CYS A 325 8.42 13.16 62.71
CA CYS A 325 9.50 12.50 61.97
C CYS A 325 8.98 11.46 60.96
N PHE A 326 8.09 10.56 61.39
CA PHE A 326 7.47 9.58 60.50
C PHE A 326 6.64 10.25 59.39
N GLY A 327 5.89 11.31 59.71
CA GLY A 327 5.12 12.08 58.73
C GLY A 327 6.00 12.75 57.66
N LEU A 328 7.12 13.36 58.06
CA LEU A 328 8.07 13.99 57.14
C LEU A 328 8.81 12.97 56.25
N LEU A 329 9.20 11.82 56.82
CA LEU A 329 9.78 10.72 56.04
C LEU A 329 8.78 10.13 55.04
N PHE A 330 7.53 9.94 55.44
CA PHE A 330 6.47 9.49 54.53
C PHE A 330 6.24 10.51 53.40
N LEU A 331 6.19 11.80 53.72
CA LEU A 331 6.04 12.87 52.72
C LEU A 331 7.23 12.91 51.75
N SER A 332 8.45 12.72 52.26
CA SER A 332 9.67 12.58 51.45
C SER A 332 9.57 11.42 50.47
N ILE A 333 9.16 10.23 50.94
CA ILE A 333 8.99 9.04 50.09
C ILE A 333 7.91 9.29 49.04
N LEU A 334 6.79 9.93 49.43
CA LEU A 334 5.70 10.27 48.51
C LEU A 334 6.18 11.21 47.39
N PHE A 335 6.96 12.24 47.71
CA PHE A 335 7.52 13.14 46.70
C PHE A 335 8.50 12.45 45.76
N LEU A 336 9.35 11.54 46.27
CA LEU A 336 10.26 10.76 45.43
C LEU A 336 9.52 9.79 44.50
N LEU A 337 8.46 9.14 44.99
CA LEU A 337 7.60 8.28 44.17
C LEU A 337 6.88 9.08 43.08
N LEU A 338 6.29 10.23 43.42
CA LEU A 338 5.66 11.14 42.45
C LEU A 338 6.66 11.66 41.41
N ALA A 339 7.88 12.04 41.84
CA ALA A 339 8.95 12.44 40.95
C ALA A 339 9.29 11.32 39.96
N SER A 340 9.45 10.08 40.44
CA SER A 340 9.78 8.92 39.61
C SER A 340 8.68 8.58 38.58
N TYR A 341 7.41 8.83 38.94
CA TYR A 341 6.28 8.63 38.04
C TYR A 341 6.22 9.71 36.95
N ILE A 342 6.44 10.97 37.32
CA ILE A 342 6.41 12.11 36.39
C ILE A 342 7.61 12.09 35.44
N LEU A 343 8.77 11.58 35.87
CA LEU A 343 9.98 11.46 35.05
C LEU A 343 9.88 10.42 33.91
N ARG A 344 8.76 9.73 33.76
CA ARG A 344 8.53 8.82 32.62
C ARG A 344 8.40 9.62 31.33
N MET A 345 9.51 9.70 30.60
CA MET A 345 9.59 10.41 29.33
C MET A 345 8.92 9.63 28.20
N LYS A 346 8.24 10.34 27.32
CA LYS A 346 7.76 9.81 26.03
C LYS A 346 8.93 9.63 25.06
N PRO A 347 8.88 8.64 24.15
CA PRO A 347 9.88 8.51 23.09
C PRO A 347 9.90 9.75 22.20
N THR A 348 11.08 10.18 21.76
CA THR A 348 11.28 11.32 20.85
C THR A 348 12.24 10.90 19.74
N LEU A 349 12.14 11.57 18.60
CA LEU A 349 12.98 11.33 17.44
C LEU A 349 14.38 11.90 17.66
N SER A 350 15.40 11.20 17.17
CA SER A 350 16.75 11.74 17.12
C SER A 350 16.88 12.85 16.07
N LYS A 351 17.81 13.79 16.27
CA LYS A 351 18.11 14.85 15.28
C LYS A 351 18.41 14.29 13.88
N LYS A 352 19.06 13.12 13.81
CA LYS A 352 19.37 12.45 12.55
C LYS A 352 18.11 11.95 11.85
N GLN A 353 17.21 11.31 12.60
CA GLN A 353 15.93 10.82 12.05
C GLN A 353 15.06 11.98 11.58
N LYS A 354 14.96 13.07 12.37
CA LYS A 354 14.24 14.27 11.99
C LYS A 354 14.74 14.85 10.67
N ARG A 355 16.06 15.04 10.55
CA ARG A 355 16.67 15.54 9.31
C ARG A 355 16.43 14.61 8.12
N GLN A 356 16.53 13.30 8.31
CA GLN A 356 16.23 12.33 7.24
C GLN A 356 14.77 12.36 6.79
N LEU A 357 13.83 12.61 7.69
CA LEU A 357 12.41 12.75 7.35
C LEU A 357 12.17 14.05 6.57
N GLU A 358 12.74 15.16 7.02
CA GLU A 358 12.69 16.46 6.33
C GLU A 358 13.31 16.36 4.93
N ASP A 359 14.53 15.82 4.80
CA ASP A 359 15.22 15.64 3.52
C ASP A 359 14.40 14.77 2.53
N ARG A 360 13.73 13.71 3.03
CA ARG A 360 12.87 12.84 2.19
C ARG A 360 11.60 13.54 1.75
N ARG A 361 10.94 14.28 2.65
CA ARG A 361 9.76 15.07 2.33
C ARG A 361 10.10 16.12 1.29
N ASP A 362 11.18 16.86 1.48
CA ASP A 362 11.60 17.93 0.59
C ASP A 362 11.93 17.36 -0.80
N TYR A 363 12.62 16.20 -0.88
CA TYR A 363 12.82 15.50 -2.15
C TYR A 363 11.50 15.12 -2.85
N VAL A 364 10.51 14.62 -2.11
CA VAL A 364 9.20 14.27 -2.68
C VAL A 364 8.47 15.50 -3.21
N LEU A 365 8.50 16.60 -2.47
CA LEU A 365 7.80 17.83 -2.84
C LEU A 365 8.49 18.58 -3.99
N ASP A 366 9.82 18.65 -3.99
CA ASP A 366 10.55 19.45 -4.96
C ASP A 366 10.83 18.66 -6.24
N GLU A 367 11.31 17.42 -6.14
CA GLU A 367 11.74 16.64 -7.31
C GLU A 367 10.59 15.82 -7.91
N VAL A 368 9.84 15.09 -7.06
CA VAL A 368 8.81 14.15 -7.57
C VAL A 368 7.60 14.90 -8.11
N LEU A 369 7.09 15.92 -7.41
CA LEU A 369 5.97 16.72 -7.91
C LEU A 369 6.36 17.55 -9.14
N ALA A 370 7.57 18.11 -9.21
CA ALA A 370 8.04 18.80 -10.41
C ALA A 370 8.10 17.85 -11.61
N LYS A 371 8.60 16.62 -11.41
CA LYS A 371 8.61 15.58 -12.45
C LYS A 371 7.19 15.19 -12.87
N LYS A 372 6.24 15.10 -11.94
CA LYS A 372 4.82 14.86 -12.26
C LYS A 372 4.25 15.96 -13.15
N ARG A 373 4.53 17.24 -12.85
CA ARG A 373 4.08 18.38 -13.69
C ARG A 373 4.63 18.26 -15.11
N LYS A 374 5.91 17.98 -15.25
CA LYS A 374 6.56 17.78 -16.56
C LYS A 374 5.93 16.62 -17.35
N LEU A 375 5.71 15.47 -16.71
CA LEU A 375 5.07 14.32 -17.35
C LEU A 375 3.61 14.61 -17.76
N TYR A 376 2.88 15.38 -16.95
CA TYR A 376 1.53 15.79 -17.27
C TYR A 376 1.48 16.76 -18.46
N GLU A 377 2.42 17.72 -18.53
CA GLU A 377 2.58 18.59 -19.69
C GLU A 377 2.93 17.81 -20.97
N GLU A 378 3.85 16.84 -20.88
CA GLU A 378 4.20 15.96 -22.00
C GLU A 378 2.98 15.17 -22.48
N TYR A 379 2.18 14.62 -21.57
CA TYR A 379 0.94 13.93 -21.88
C TYR A 379 -0.10 14.84 -22.56
N LEU A 380 -0.30 16.05 -22.05
CA LEU A 380 -1.23 17.02 -22.65
C LEU A 380 -0.77 17.44 -24.05
N ARG A 381 0.52 17.69 -24.25
CA ARG A 381 1.08 18.03 -25.58
C ARG A 381 0.88 16.92 -26.60
N GLN A 382 0.90 15.65 -26.19
CA GLN A 382 0.60 14.52 -27.06
C GLN A 382 -0.89 14.36 -27.34
N SER A 383 -1.74 14.85 -26.43
CA SER A 383 -3.20 14.71 -26.51
C SER A 383 -3.88 15.86 -27.26
N ILE A 384 -3.27 17.04 -27.27
CA ILE A 384 -3.79 18.26 -27.91
C ILE A 384 -3.14 18.38 -29.30
N GLY A 385 -3.96 18.58 -30.34
CA GLY A 385 -3.44 18.84 -31.69
C GLY A 385 -2.64 20.16 -31.71
N GLU A 386 -1.59 20.25 -32.52
CA GLU A 386 -0.73 21.45 -32.61
C GLU A 386 -1.51 22.76 -32.89
N GLN A 387 -2.75 22.66 -33.37
CA GLN A 387 -3.66 23.79 -33.66
C GLN A 387 -4.31 24.42 -32.43
N ASP A 388 -4.37 23.74 -31.29
CA ASP A 388 -5.00 24.23 -30.05
C ASP A 388 -3.97 24.84 -29.07
N LEU A 389 -2.68 24.86 -29.45
CA LEU A 389 -1.56 25.43 -28.70
C LEU A 389 -1.12 26.82 -29.22
N SER A 390 -1.75 27.31 -30.29
CA SER A 390 -1.59 28.67 -30.85
C SER A 390 -2.75 29.56 -30.43
#